data_AF-A0A2K3JWB0-F1
#
_entry.id   AF-A0A2K3JWB0-F1
#
_cell.length_a   1.000
_cell.length_b   1.000
_cell.length_c   1.000
_cell.angle_alpha   90.00
_cell.angle_beta   90.00
_cell.angle_gamma   90.00
#
_symmetry.space_group_name_H-M   'P 1'
#
loop_
_entity.id
_entity.type
_entity.pdbx_description
1 polymer ?
#
loop_
_entity_poly.entity_id
_entity_poly.type
_entity_poly.pdbx_seq_one_letter_code
_entity_poly.pdbx_strand_id
1 'polypeptide(L)'
;MAVRLSGHEVSDLCLGKPPLRSISVTHTIADALNAIHKFRHSSLSVWNCHHSIYSNNNNEEDFDQFHCKCIGRICMVDIICFLCKPENLSSPADAFRSQISILLAEDKSSLVRHLQPNA
;
A
#
# COMPACT_ATOMS: atom_id res chain seq x y z
N MET A 1 17.61 -7.99 -24.85
CA MET A 1 17.96 -6.62 -24.39
C MET A 1 17.91 -6.60 -22.86
N ALA A 2 18.91 -7.21 -22.22
CA ALA A 2 18.99 -7.33 -20.76
C ALA A 2 20.48 -7.45 -20.38
N VAL A 3 21.25 -6.40 -20.62
CA VAL A 3 22.66 -6.31 -20.23
C VAL A 3 22.89 -4.85 -19.88
N ARG A 4 23.11 -4.56 -18.58
CA ARG A 4 23.65 -3.32 -17.95
C ARG A 4 23.03 -2.95 -16.58
N LEU A 5 22.23 -3.83 -15.94
CA LEU A 5 21.82 -3.62 -14.53
C LEU A 5 22.89 -4.01 -13.49
N SER A 6 24.01 -4.60 -13.92
CA SER A 6 25.00 -5.18 -12.99
C SER A 6 25.90 -4.16 -12.26
N GLY A 7 25.78 -2.86 -12.56
CA GLY A 7 26.60 -1.81 -11.95
C GLY A 7 25.82 -0.56 -11.53
N HIS A 8 24.49 -0.65 -11.47
CA HIS A 8 23.60 0.44 -11.09
C HIS A 8 22.74 0.01 -9.90
N GLU A 9 22.55 0.91 -8.94
CA GLU A 9 21.67 0.65 -7.80
C GLU A 9 20.20 0.74 -8.26
N VAL A 10 19.30 -0.01 -7.62
CA VAL A 10 17.86 0.05 -7.92
C VAL A 10 17.29 1.46 -7.65
N SER A 11 17.95 2.22 -6.77
CA SER A 11 17.69 3.62 -6.46
C SER A 11 17.81 4.53 -7.70
N ASP A 12 18.70 4.24 -8.66
CA ASP A 12 18.86 4.99 -9.90
C ASP A 12 17.57 4.98 -10.74
N LEU A 13 16.79 3.89 -10.66
CA LEU A 13 15.50 3.76 -11.36
C LEU A 13 14.37 4.53 -10.67
N CYS A 14 14.61 5.11 -9.50
CA CYS A 14 13.60 5.84 -8.72
C CYS A 14 13.63 7.35 -8.98
N LEU A 15 14.59 7.86 -9.76
CA LEU A 15 14.65 9.26 -10.15
C LEU A 15 13.45 9.65 -11.03
N GLY A 16 12.73 10.71 -10.63
CA GLY A 16 11.59 11.24 -11.38
C GLY A 16 10.30 10.43 -11.27
N LYS A 17 10.25 9.35 -10.48
CA LYS A 17 9.00 8.63 -10.22
C LYS A 17 8.08 9.47 -9.33
N PRO A 18 6.77 9.55 -9.65
CA PRO A 18 5.83 10.25 -8.81
C PRO A 18 5.74 9.57 -7.43
N PRO A 19 5.46 10.34 -6.36
CA PRO A 19 5.39 9.81 -5.01
C PRO A 19 4.29 8.75 -4.92
N LEU A 20 4.64 7.58 -4.37
CA LEU A 20 3.66 6.55 -4.06
C LEU A 20 2.82 7.01 -2.86
N ARG A 21 1.49 6.93 -2.99
CA ARG A 21 0.58 7.23 -1.89
C ARG A 21 0.46 6.04 -0.95
N SER A 22 0.39 6.35 0.35
CA SER A 22 0.22 5.37 1.43
C SER A 22 -1.23 5.30 1.88
N ILE A 23 -1.70 4.10 2.20
CA ILE A 23 -2.95 3.84 2.89
C ILE A 23 -2.70 2.85 4.05
N SER A 24 -3.36 3.04 5.19
CA SER A 24 -3.26 2.07 6.29
C SER A 24 -4.07 0.81 5.97
N VAL A 25 -3.58 -0.34 6.43
CA VAL A 25 -4.23 -1.65 6.35
C VAL A 25 -5.66 -1.67 6.91
N THR A 26 -5.97 -0.74 7.83
CA THR A 26 -7.29 -0.60 8.46
C THR A 26 -8.33 0.18 7.64
N HIS A 27 -7.92 0.85 6.55
CA HIS A 27 -8.86 1.58 5.69
C HIS A 27 -9.75 0.62 4.90
N THR A 28 -10.84 1.16 4.37
CA THR A 28 -11.81 0.40 3.59
C THR A 28 -11.41 0.33 2.11
N ILE A 29 -12.02 -0.61 1.39
CA ILE A 29 -11.87 -0.73 -0.06
C ILE A 29 -12.43 0.51 -0.77
N ALA A 30 -13.49 1.13 -0.23
CA ALA A 30 -13.99 2.41 -0.72
C ALA A 30 -12.94 3.53 -0.62
N ASP A 31 -12.23 3.63 0.50
CA ASP A 31 -11.16 4.62 0.69
C ASP A 31 -10.01 4.40 -0.30
N ALA A 32 -9.62 3.14 -0.52
CA ALA A 32 -8.62 2.78 -1.51
C ALA A 32 -9.03 3.19 -2.93
N LEU A 33 -10.27 2.86 -3.33
CA LEU A 33 -10.79 3.21 -4.65
C LEU A 33 -10.85 4.74 -4.84
N ASN A 34 -11.33 5.46 -3.83
CA ASN A 34 -11.39 6.92 -3.86
C ASN A 34 -10.00 7.54 -3.98
N ALA A 35 -9.01 7.05 -3.23
CA ALA A 35 -7.64 7.51 -3.32
C ALA A 35 -7.03 7.25 -4.72
N ILE A 36 -7.20 6.05 -5.28
CA ILE A 36 -6.75 5.72 -6.65
C ILE A 36 -7.37 6.68 -7.67
N HIS A 37 -8.68 6.91 -7.60
CA HIS A 37 -9.39 7.78 -8.53
C HIS A 37 -9.02 9.26 -8.37
N LYS A 38 -8.95 9.76 -7.13
CA LYS A 38 -8.64 11.17 -6.81
C LYS A 38 -7.24 11.55 -7.27
N PHE A 39 -6.26 10.69 -7.02
CA PHE A 39 -4.86 10.98 -7.30
C PHE A 39 -4.38 10.43 -8.66
N ARG A 40 -5.26 9.77 -9.43
CA ARG A 40 -4.94 9.19 -10.75
C ARG A 40 -3.71 8.27 -10.71
N HIS A 41 -3.51 7.57 -9.60
CA HIS A 41 -2.43 6.61 -9.45
C HIS A 41 -2.85 5.23 -9.94
N SER A 42 -1.90 4.44 -10.43
CA SER A 42 -2.13 3.04 -10.81
C SER A 42 -2.18 2.10 -9.60
N SER A 43 -1.55 2.48 -8.49
CA SER A 43 -1.44 1.66 -7.29
C SER A 43 -1.20 2.47 -6.02
N LEU A 44 -1.54 1.90 -4.87
CA LEU A 44 -1.27 2.43 -3.53
C LEU A 44 -0.36 1.47 -2.75
N SER A 45 0.49 2.03 -1.90
CA SER A 45 1.26 1.29 -0.91
C SER A 45 0.45 1.10 0.37
N VAL A 46 0.44 -0.09 0.93
CA VAL A 46 -0.31 -0.43 2.14
C VAL A 46 0.64 -0.54 3.32
N TRP A 47 0.30 0.14 4.41
CA TRP A 47 1.14 0.27 5.60
C TRP A 47 0.43 -0.29 6.83
N ASN A 48 1.18 -0.85 7.77
CA ASN A 48 0.64 -1.34 9.05
C ASN A 48 0.43 -0.23 10.09
N CYS A 49 0.75 1.03 9.77
CA CYS A 49 0.54 2.18 10.64
C CYS A 49 -0.32 3.25 9.97
N HIS A 50 -0.92 4.12 10.79
CA HIS A 50 -1.71 5.25 10.31
C HIS A 50 -0.84 6.50 10.20
N HIS A 51 -0.46 6.89 8.99
CA HIS A 51 0.22 8.16 8.74
C HIS A 51 -0.79 9.32 8.83
N SER A 52 -1.19 9.73 10.03
CA SER A 52 -1.81 11.05 10.17
C SER A 52 -0.69 12.08 9.97
N ILE A 53 -0.82 12.92 8.95
CA ILE A 53 0.11 14.03 8.66
C ILE A 53 0.14 15.06 9.84
N TYR A 54 -0.72 14.87 10.86
CA TYR A 54 -0.96 15.77 11.98
C TYR A 54 -0.73 15.14 13.37
N SER A 55 0.11 14.11 13.51
CA SER A 55 0.51 13.66 14.86
C SER A 55 1.52 14.66 15.46
N ASN A 56 1.02 15.79 15.93
CA ASN A 56 1.76 16.80 16.69
C ASN A 56 1.68 16.51 18.19
N ASN A 57 1.83 15.23 18.57
CA ASN A 57 1.86 14.83 19.96
C ASN A 57 3.31 14.61 20.36
N ASN A 58 3.88 15.64 20.99
CA ASN A 58 5.17 15.65 21.68
C ASN A 58 5.13 14.79 22.96
N ASN A 59 4.62 13.56 22.86
CA ASN A 59 4.65 12.63 23.98
C ASN A 59 5.76 11.62 23.69
N GLU A 60 6.95 11.94 24.19
CA GLU A 60 8.18 11.13 24.18
C GLU A 60 8.11 9.90 25.10
N GLU A 61 6.93 9.28 25.24
CA GLU A 61 6.71 8.15 26.14
C GLU A 61 5.81 7.09 25.48
N ASP A 62 6.35 6.42 24.47
CA ASP A 62 6.32 4.95 24.40
C ASP A 62 7.25 4.50 23.26
N PHE A 63 8.42 4.00 23.65
CA PHE A 63 9.44 3.47 22.77
C PHE A 63 9.04 2.07 22.29
N ASP A 64 7.94 2.00 21.55
CA ASP A 64 7.63 0.85 20.71
C ASP A 64 7.56 1.44 19.30
N GLN A 65 8.67 1.60 18.56
CA GLN A 65 9.28 0.54 17.76
C GLN A 65 8.29 -0.43 17.06
N PHE A 66 7.00 -0.05 16.95
CA PHE A 66 6.10 -0.58 15.95
C PHE A 66 6.64 -0.17 14.59
N HIS A 67 7.46 -1.05 14.02
CA HIS A 67 8.00 -1.02 12.68
C HIS A 67 6.94 -0.61 11.66
N CYS A 68 6.78 0.70 11.40
CA CYS A 68 5.89 1.14 10.34
C CYS A 68 6.52 0.71 9.02
N LYS A 69 5.88 -0.27 8.38
CA LYS A 69 6.39 -0.97 7.22
C LYS A 69 5.31 -0.96 6.15
N CYS A 70 5.78 -0.79 4.92
CA CYS A 70 4.99 -1.12 3.75
C CYS A 70 4.86 -2.64 3.70
N ILE A 71 3.64 -3.15 3.87
CA ILE A 71 3.32 -4.57 3.91
C ILE A 71 2.72 -5.07 2.60
N GLY A 72 2.49 -4.18 1.64
CA GLY A 72 1.87 -4.55 0.38
C GLY A 72 1.67 -3.39 -0.58
N ARG A 73 1.21 -3.75 -1.78
CA ARG A 73 0.73 -2.81 -2.79
C ARG A 73 -0.59 -3.33 -3.33
N ILE A 74 -1.53 -2.42 -3.51
CA ILE A 74 -2.82 -2.71 -4.14
C ILE A 74 -3.00 -1.82 -5.37
N CYS A 75 -3.70 -2.33 -6.38
CA CYS A 75 -4.04 -1.62 -7.60
C CYS A 75 -5.52 -1.80 -7.95
N MET A 76 -5.96 -1.15 -9.03
CA MET A 76 -7.34 -1.26 -9.50
C MET A 76 -7.73 -2.71 -9.81
N VAL A 77 -6.81 -3.52 -10.32
CA VAL A 77 -7.06 -4.94 -10.62
C VAL A 77 -7.38 -5.73 -9.35
N ASP A 78 -6.67 -5.49 -8.25
CA ASP A 78 -6.94 -6.16 -6.97
C ASP A 78 -8.36 -5.86 -6.48
N ILE A 79 -8.79 -4.58 -6.60
CA ILE A 79 -10.14 -4.14 -6.22
C ILE A 79 -11.20 -4.77 -7.12
N ILE A 80 -11.02 -4.74 -8.44
CA ILE A 80 -11.96 -5.35 -9.40
C ILE A 80 -12.10 -6.84 -9.14
N CYS A 81 -10.98 -7.56 -9.00
CA CYS A 81 -11.00 -9.00 -8.71
C CYS A 81 -11.71 -9.31 -7.39
N PHE A 82 -11.54 -8.48 -6.36
CA PHE A 82 -12.27 -8.63 -5.11
C PHE A 82 -13.77 -8.39 -5.30
N LEU A 83 -14.18 -7.30 -5.95
CA LEU A 83 -15.59 -6.98 -6.16
C LEU A 83 -16.31 -8.02 -7.04
N CYS A 84 -15.59 -8.64 -7.98
CA CYS A 84 -16.14 -9.66 -8.87
C CYS A 84 -16.35 -11.04 -8.21
N LYS A 85 -16.00 -11.23 -6.93
CA LYS A 85 -16.34 -12.47 -6.21
C LYS A 85 -17.86 -12.59 -6.05
N PRO A 86 -18.46 -13.79 -6.21
CA PRO A 86 -19.92 -13.97 -6.15
C PRO A 86 -20.59 -13.37 -4.91
N GLU A 87 -19.96 -13.52 -3.75
CA GLU A 87 -20.39 -12.96 -2.46
C GLU A 87 -20.40 -11.42 -2.45
N ASN A 88 -19.41 -10.80 -3.09
CA ASN A 88 -19.26 -9.35 -3.14
C ASN A 88 -20.14 -8.71 -4.22
N LEU A 89 -20.43 -9.44 -5.31
CA LEU A 89 -21.41 -9.02 -6.31
C LEU A 89 -22.83 -9.01 -5.76
N SER A 90 -23.13 -9.89 -4.81
CA SER A 90 -24.45 -9.99 -4.18
C SER A 90 -24.71 -8.84 -3.20
N SER A 91 -23.68 -8.31 -2.55
CA SER A 91 -23.76 -7.10 -1.71
C SER A 91 -22.55 -6.17 -1.91
N PRO A 92 -22.56 -5.32 -2.95
CA PRO A 92 -21.44 -4.42 -3.24
C PRO A 92 -21.16 -3.41 -2.13
N ALA A 93 -22.20 -2.98 -1.40
CA ALA A 93 -22.06 -2.00 -0.31
C ALA A 93 -21.20 -2.55 0.84
N ASP A 94 -21.36 -3.82 1.19
CA ASP A 94 -20.58 -4.47 2.24
C ASP A 94 -19.16 -4.78 1.75
N ALA A 95 -19.02 -5.16 0.48
CA ALA A 95 -17.72 -5.32 -0.16
C ALA A 95 -16.90 -4.02 -0.08
N PHE A 96 -17.51 -2.84 -0.30
CA PHE A 96 -16.83 -1.56 -0.18
C PHE A 96 -16.42 -1.17 1.24
N ARG A 97 -17.17 -1.61 2.26
CA ARG A 97 -16.87 -1.38 3.68
C ARG A 97 -15.81 -2.32 4.23
N SER A 98 -15.49 -3.39 3.50
CA SER A 98 -14.46 -4.35 3.88
C SER A 98 -13.08 -3.67 3.98
N GLN A 99 -12.24 -4.17 4.88
CA GLN A 99 -10.90 -3.62 5.10
C GLN A 99 -9.92 -4.05 3.99
N ILE A 100 -8.93 -3.20 3.71
CA ILE A 100 -7.88 -3.44 2.72
C ILE A 100 -7.02 -4.67 3.07
N SER A 101 -6.91 -5.02 4.35
CA SER A 101 -6.23 -6.23 4.82
C SER A 101 -6.62 -7.48 4.03
N ILE A 102 -7.87 -7.59 3.60
CA ILE A 102 -8.40 -8.75 2.84
C ILE A 102 -7.79 -8.86 1.43
N LEU A 103 -7.26 -7.77 0.87
CA LEU A 103 -6.59 -7.76 -0.44
C LEU A 103 -5.11 -8.14 -0.35
N LEU A 104 -4.53 -8.08 0.86
CA LEU A 104 -3.18 -8.55 1.12
C LEU A 104 -3.26 -10.07 1.24
N ALA A 105 -2.64 -10.80 0.31
CA ALA A 105 -2.58 -12.24 0.47
C ALA A 105 -1.68 -12.57 1.67
N GLU A 106 -2.03 -13.62 2.42
CA GLU A 106 -1.31 -14.05 3.62
C GLU A 106 0.19 -14.28 3.34
N ASP A 107 0.54 -14.71 2.13
CA ASP A 107 1.92 -15.01 1.70
C ASP A 107 2.67 -13.83 1.02
N LYS A 108 2.02 -12.68 0.81
CA LYS A 108 2.61 -11.52 0.08
C LYS A 108 3.64 -10.72 0.89
N SER A 109 3.93 -11.11 2.13
CA SER A 109 5.10 -10.62 2.87
C SER A 109 6.40 -10.75 2.05
N SER A 110 6.45 -11.72 1.13
CA SER A 110 7.57 -11.93 0.20
C SER A 110 7.67 -10.92 -0.97
N LEU A 111 6.63 -10.14 -1.28
CA LEU A 111 6.60 -9.26 -2.47
C LEU A 111 7.09 -7.83 -2.21
N VAL A 112 7.13 -7.39 -0.95
CA VAL A 112 7.55 -6.04 -0.60
C VAL A 112 8.76 -6.12 0.32
N ARG A 113 9.89 -5.59 -0.16
CA ARG A 113 11.12 -5.46 0.63
C ARG A 113 11.34 -3.99 0.97
N HIS A 114 11.44 -3.69 2.25
CA HIS A 114 11.93 -2.40 2.69
C HIS A 114 13.44 -2.33 2.47
N LEU A 115 13.90 -1.35 1.69
CA LEU A 115 15.32 -1.10 1.45
C LEU A 115 15.81 -0.02 2.41
N GLN A 116 17.03 -0.19 2.91
CA GLN A 116 17.70 0.90 3.63
C GLN A 116 18.07 1.99 2.61
N PRO A 117 18.15 3.26 3.02
CA PRO A 117 18.54 4.35 2.12
C PRO A 117 19.89 4.16 1.41
N ASN A 118 20.77 3.31 1.96
CA ASN A 118 22.13 3.05 1.48
C ASN A 118 22.30 1.63 0.91
N ALA A 119 21.21 0.97 0.46
CA ALA A 119 21.20 -0.42 0.01
C ALA A 119 21.15 -0.56 -1.52
#